data_AF-A0A0X8HRH4-F1
#
_entry.id   AF-A0A0X8HRH4-F1
#
_cell.length_a   1.000
_cell.length_b   1.000
_cell.length_c   1.000
_cell.angle_alpha   90.00
_cell.angle_beta   90.00
_cell.angle_gamma   90.00
#
_symmetry.space_group_name_H-M   'P 1'
#
loop_
_entity.id
_entity.type
_entity.pdbx_description
1 polymer ?
#
loop_
_entity_poly.entity_id
_entity_poly.type
_entity_poly.pdbx_seq_one_letter_code
_entity_poly.pdbx_strand_id
1 'polypeptide(L)'
;MTKASSAPAKVAIHRALNPPHKYAMNINKVLILESLYELLLNGQTNRVSLVRLQTDVNNHPMTKQLSSQWQTLKINDILDVIKVIFPKQTSLSDGQIIFYNLQIVEIRDTLLEVVKECQTALVKEVKLLEQQYHSIKNQDDMKLRRERIMGMYRDTILAKLQSFKYFHPLYGKVEPSPVVHNLMDLEKIKGMSIENLSHLQLTLQKCITDSVMLTKVGSKRYQEVMLSQGELDDTVKFVRYAMDN
;
A
#
# COMPACT_ATOMS: atom_id res chain seq x y z
N MET A 1 -0.44 33.01 2.16
CA MET A 1 0.41 31.88 2.64
C MET A 1 -0.46 30.64 2.71
N THR A 2 -0.41 29.83 1.65
CA THR A 2 -1.19 28.62 1.44
C THR A 2 -0.53 27.44 2.16
N LYS A 3 -1.25 26.80 3.09
CA LYS A 3 -0.85 25.55 3.73
C LYS A 3 -0.89 24.41 2.71
N ALA A 4 0.27 23.85 2.38
CA ALA A 4 0.37 22.64 1.56
C ALA A 4 -0.04 21.41 2.38
N SER A 5 -1.06 20.72 1.87
CA SER A 5 -1.71 19.52 2.40
C SER A 5 -0.83 18.28 2.21
N SER A 6 -0.42 17.63 3.29
CA SER A 6 0.32 16.36 3.31
C SER A 6 -0.63 15.15 3.36
N ALA A 7 -1.61 15.09 2.47
CA ALA A 7 -2.72 14.12 2.53
C ALA A 7 -2.82 13.05 1.41
N PRO A 8 -1.77 12.57 0.70
CA PRO A 8 -1.97 11.45 -0.22
C PRO A 8 -1.68 10.06 0.39
N ALA A 9 -0.81 9.94 1.40
CA ALA A 9 -0.34 8.63 1.88
C ALA A 9 -1.30 7.91 2.85
N LYS A 10 -2.00 8.63 3.73
CA LYS A 10 -2.96 8.03 4.67
C LYS A 10 -4.27 7.57 4.01
N VAL A 11 -4.63 8.16 2.87
CA VAL A 11 -5.87 7.83 2.15
C VAL A 11 -5.73 6.50 1.38
N ALA A 12 -4.53 6.16 0.93
CA ALA A 12 -4.26 4.89 0.24
C ALA A 12 -4.33 3.68 1.18
N ILE A 13 -3.84 3.82 2.42
CA ILE A 13 -3.82 2.72 3.40
C ILE A 13 -5.24 2.44 3.95
N HIS A 14 -6.07 3.47 4.13
CA HIS A 14 -7.47 3.29 4.56
C HIS A 14 -8.37 2.65 3.49
N ARG A 15 -8.04 2.77 2.20
CA ARG A 15 -8.78 2.09 1.12
C ARG A 15 -8.45 0.60 0.99
N ALA A 16 -7.28 0.16 1.44
CA ALA A 16 -6.89 -1.25 1.44
C ALA A 16 -7.56 -2.05 2.57
N LEU A 17 -8.04 -1.38 3.63
CA LEU A 17 -8.69 -2.00 4.80
C LEU A 17 -10.22 -2.08 4.69
N ASN A 18 -10.81 -1.43 3.69
CA ASN A 18 -12.23 -1.54 3.39
C ASN A 18 -12.39 -2.31 2.08
N PRO A 19 -12.68 -3.62 2.15
CA PRO A 19 -12.97 -4.37 0.94
C PRO A 19 -14.16 -3.69 0.23
N PRO A 20 -14.07 -3.36 -1.08
CA PRO A 20 -15.19 -2.78 -1.81
C PRO A 20 -16.47 -3.61 -1.63
N HIS A 21 -17.62 -2.95 -1.60
CA HIS A 21 -18.96 -3.51 -1.39
C HIS A 21 -19.28 -4.82 -2.13
N LYS A 22 -18.53 -5.13 -3.20
CA LYS A 22 -18.61 -6.38 -3.97
C LYS A 22 -18.20 -7.63 -3.16
N TYR A 23 -17.25 -7.52 -2.22
CA TYR A 23 -16.76 -8.64 -1.39
C TYR A 23 -17.81 -9.15 -0.40
N ALA A 24 -18.51 -8.22 0.27
CA ALA A 24 -19.61 -8.57 1.17
C ALA A 24 -20.75 -9.27 0.42
N MET A 25 -21.00 -8.90 -0.84
CA MET A 25 -22.08 -9.45 -1.65
C MET A 25 -21.87 -10.94 -1.99
N ASN A 26 -20.63 -11.38 -2.22
CA ASN A 26 -20.32 -12.79 -2.48
C ASN A 26 -20.40 -13.66 -1.22
N ILE A 27 -19.90 -13.15 -0.09
CA ILE A 27 -19.96 -13.86 1.21
C ILE A 27 -21.41 -14.04 1.64
N ASN A 28 -22.22 -12.97 1.55
CA ASN A 28 -23.65 -13.02 1.86
C ASN A 28 -24.36 -14.08 1.01
N LYS A 29 -24.08 -14.08 -0.30
CA LYS A 29 -24.65 -15.06 -1.23
C LYS A 29 -24.28 -16.49 -0.86
N VAL A 30 -23.02 -16.78 -0.53
CA VAL A 30 -22.57 -18.12 -0.11
C VAL A 30 -23.26 -18.57 1.18
N LEU A 31 -23.34 -17.71 2.19
CA LEU A 31 -23.99 -18.04 3.46
C LEU A 31 -25.49 -18.31 3.30
N ILE A 32 -26.16 -17.51 2.45
CA ILE A 32 -27.57 -17.72 2.09
C ILE A 32 -27.74 -19.06 1.38
N LEU A 33 -26.86 -19.39 0.42
CA LEU A 33 -26.90 -20.67 -0.31
C LEU A 33 -26.70 -21.87 0.62
N GLU A 34 -25.72 -21.81 1.52
CA GLU A 34 -25.43 -22.86 2.51
C GLU A 34 -26.63 -23.08 3.45
N SER A 35 -27.17 -21.99 4.01
CA SER A 35 -28.34 -22.07 4.90
C SER A 35 -29.60 -22.57 4.18
N LEU A 36 -29.81 -22.15 2.92
CA LEU A 36 -30.91 -22.65 2.09
C LEU A 36 -30.75 -24.14 1.79
N TYR A 37 -29.54 -24.56 1.45
CA TYR A 37 -29.22 -25.95 1.17
C TYR A 37 -29.58 -26.82 2.37
N GLU A 38 -29.15 -26.46 3.58
CA GLU A 38 -29.48 -27.20 4.79
C GLU A 38 -30.98 -27.24 5.07
N LEU A 39 -31.67 -26.10 4.99
CA LEU A 39 -33.10 -26.01 5.32
C LEU A 39 -34.00 -26.78 4.33
N LEU A 40 -33.62 -26.81 3.05
CA LEU A 40 -34.38 -27.48 1.99
C LEU A 40 -34.09 -28.99 1.93
N LEU A 41 -32.81 -29.39 1.98
CA LEU A 41 -32.42 -30.78 1.78
C LEU A 41 -32.50 -31.62 3.05
N ASN A 42 -32.05 -31.09 4.19
CA ASN A 42 -32.18 -31.82 5.45
C ASN A 42 -33.64 -31.83 5.90
N GLY A 43 -34.39 -30.77 5.58
CA GLY A 43 -35.82 -30.68 5.85
C GLY A 43 -36.70 -31.48 4.88
N GLN A 44 -36.15 -32.00 3.78
CA GLN A 44 -36.90 -32.67 2.69
C GLN A 44 -38.16 -31.89 2.30
N THR A 45 -38.03 -30.58 2.18
CA THR A 45 -39.16 -29.65 2.01
C THR A 45 -38.84 -28.62 0.93
N ASN A 46 -39.89 -28.15 0.27
CA ASN A 46 -39.82 -27.02 -0.67
C ASN A 46 -40.26 -25.70 -0.01
N ARG A 47 -40.34 -25.65 1.32
CA ARG A 47 -40.73 -24.47 2.09
C ARG A 47 -39.66 -24.11 3.12
N VAL A 48 -39.31 -22.82 3.19
CA VAL A 48 -38.32 -22.32 4.13
C VAL A 48 -38.90 -21.15 4.92
N SER A 49 -38.82 -21.22 6.26
CA SER A 49 -39.14 -20.07 7.12
C SER A 49 -38.08 -18.99 6.95
N LEU A 50 -38.51 -17.77 6.61
CA LEU A 50 -37.59 -16.64 6.39
C LEU A 50 -36.92 -16.18 7.68
N VAL A 51 -37.63 -16.24 8.80
CA VAL A 51 -37.07 -15.90 10.12
C VAL A 51 -35.97 -16.90 10.50
N ARG A 52 -36.21 -18.20 10.26
CA ARG A 52 -35.21 -19.24 10.50
C ARG A 52 -34.00 -19.05 9.60
N LEU A 53 -34.21 -18.88 8.30
CA LEU A 53 -33.13 -18.64 7.34
C LEU A 53 -32.31 -17.39 7.71
N GLN A 54 -32.96 -16.29 8.07
CA GLN A 54 -32.27 -15.08 8.51
C GLN A 54 -31.44 -15.31 9.78
N THR A 55 -31.97 -16.10 10.71
CA THR A 55 -31.28 -16.44 11.97
C THR A 55 -30.05 -17.28 11.68
N ASP A 56 -30.19 -18.33 10.86
CA ASP A 56 -29.12 -19.25 10.52
C ASP A 56 -27.98 -18.53 9.77
N VAL A 57 -28.33 -17.67 8.80
CA VAL A 57 -27.36 -16.85 8.07
C VAL A 57 -26.61 -15.88 8.99
N ASN A 58 -27.31 -15.15 9.85
CA ASN A 58 -26.68 -14.13 10.70
C ASN A 58 -25.89 -14.72 11.87
N ASN A 59 -26.28 -15.90 12.36
CA ASN A 59 -25.58 -16.60 13.45
C ASN A 59 -24.48 -17.53 12.96
N HIS A 60 -24.28 -17.63 11.65
CA HIS A 60 -23.25 -18.48 11.06
C HIS A 60 -21.85 -18.16 11.63
N PRO A 61 -21.00 -19.16 11.96
CA PRO A 61 -19.70 -18.92 12.59
C PRO A 61 -18.82 -17.89 11.85
N MET A 62 -18.92 -17.86 10.52
CA MET A 62 -18.17 -16.93 9.66
C MET A 62 -18.55 -15.45 9.87
N THR A 63 -19.79 -15.14 10.27
CA THR A 63 -20.21 -13.76 10.55
C THR A 63 -19.50 -13.20 11.79
N LYS A 64 -19.20 -14.05 12.77
CA LYS A 64 -18.43 -13.67 13.99
C LYS A 64 -16.99 -13.30 13.66
N GLN A 65 -16.37 -14.03 12.73
CA GLN A 65 -15.00 -13.75 12.26
C GLN A 65 -14.92 -12.43 11.48
N LEU A 66 -16.03 -12.01 10.84
CA LEU A 66 -16.15 -10.78 10.06
C LEU A 66 -16.85 -9.66 10.83
N SER A 67 -16.99 -9.77 12.16
CA SER A 67 -17.86 -8.92 12.99
C SER A 67 -17.64 -7.41 12.87
N SER A 68 -16.44 -6.95 12.52
CA SER A 68 -16.15 -5.53 12.29
C SER A 68 -16.69 -4.98 10.97
N GLN A 69 -16.96 -5.85 9.99
CA GLN A 69 -17.42 -5.51 8.63
C GLN A 69 -18.80 -6.10 8.31
N TRP A 70 -19.29 -7.03 9.14
CA TRP A 70 -20.57 -7.69 8.94
C TRP A 70 -21.74 -6.77 9.27
N GLN A 71 -22.67 -6.65 8.33
CA GLN A 71 -23.98 -6.05 8.57
C GLN A 71 -25.01 -7.16 8.62
N THR A 72 -25.84 -7.15 9.66
CA THR A 72 -26.95 -8.10 9.80
C THR A 72 -27.82 -8.07 8.55
N LEU A 73 -27.92 -9.21 7.87
CA LEU A 73 -28.71 -9.35 6.66
C LEU A 73 -30.20 -9.27 7.00
N LYS A 74 -30.93 -8.41 6.28
CA LYS A 74 -32.38 -8.29 6.40
C LYS A 74 -33.05 -9.34 5.51
N ILE A 75 -34.30 -9.68 5.83
CA ILE A 75 -35.11 -10.61 5.03
C ILE A 75 -35.17 -10.18 3.56
N ASN A 76 -35.31 -8.87 3.29
CA ASN A 76 -35.36 -8.37 1.92
C ASN A 76 -34.08 -8.66 1.14
N ASP A 77 -32.91 -8.49 1.76
CA ASP A 77 -31.61 -8.76 1.12
C ASP A 77 -31.49 -10.25 0.77
N ILE A 78 -31.97 -11.13 1.66
CA ILE A 78 -32.00 -12.58 1.46
C ILE A 78 -32.95 -12.94 0.30
N LEU A 79 -34.14 -12.34 0.27
CA LEU A 79 -35.12 -12.57 -0.77
C LEU A 79 -34.65 -12.11 -2.15
N ASP A 80 -33.94 -10.99 -2.22
CA ASP A 80 -33.39 -10.49 -3.48
C ASP A 80 -32.36 -11.48 -4.05
N VAL A 81 -31.50 -12.04 -3.20
CA VAL A 81 -30.57 -13.11 -3.60
C VAL A 81 -31.33 -14.35 -4.08
N ILE A 82 -32.35 -14.80 -3.34
CA ILE A 82 -33.12 -15.99 -3.73
C ILE A 82 -33.84 -15.78 -5.06
N LYS A 83 -34.45 -14.62 -5.29
CA LYS A 83 -35.15 -14.30 -6.54
C LYS A 83 -34.22 -14.26 -7.75
N VAL A 84 -32.95 -13.91 -7.55
CA VAL A 84 -31.92 -13.98 -8.59
C VAL A 84 -31.57 -15.43 -8.91
N ILE A 85 -31.50 -16.31 -7.90
CA ILE A 85 -31.16 -17.73 -8.09
C ILE A 85 -32.35 -18.51 -8.69
N PHE A 86 -33.57 -18.24 -8.22
CA PHE A 86 -34.81 -18.94 -8.60
C PHE A 86 -35.84 -17.97 -9.20
N PRO A 87 -35.59 -17.44 -10.41
CA PRO A 87 -36.43 -16.43 -11.02
C PRO A 87 -37.82 -16.98 -11.32
N LYS A 88 -38.87 -16.32 -10.77
CA LYS A 88 -40.29 -16.69 -10.96
C LYS A 88 -40.65 -18.13 -10.51
N GLN A 89 -39.84 -18.74 -9.65
CA GLN A 89 -40.07 -20.10 -9.11
C GLN A 89 -40.30 -20.07 -7.58
N THR A 90 -40.51 -18.88 -7.01
CA THR A 90 -40.66 -18.68 -5.57
C THR A 90 -41.88 -17.82 -5.25
N SER A 91 -42.64 -18.21 -4.23
CA SER A 91 -43.75 -17.44 -3.68
C SER A 91 -43.58 -17.24 -2.18
N LEU A 92 -44.21 -16.19 -1.66
CA LEU A 92 -44.22 -15.87 -0.23
C LEU A 92 -45.60 -16.17 0.33
N SER A 93 -45.66 -17.00 1.38
CA SER A 93 -46.88 -17.31 2.11
C SER A 93 -46.56 -17.48 3.58
N ASP A 94 -47.30 -16.82 4.47
CA ASP A 94 -47.21 -17.01 5.94
C ASP A 94 -45.79 -16.89 6.52
N GLY A 95 -44.98 -15.96 6.00
CA GLY A 95 -43.59 -15.77 6.44
C GLY A 95 -42.62 -16.87 5.96
N GLN A 96 -43.07 -17.74 5.05
CA GLN A 96 -42.28 -18.75 4.39
C GLN A 96 -42.09 -18.41 2.91
N ILE A 97 -40.94 -18.83 2.37
CA ILE A 97 -40.73 -18.90 0.93
C ILE A 97 -41.00 -20.33 0.46
N ILE A 98 -41.79 -20.44 -0.59
CA ILE A 98 -42.19 -21.72 -1.20
C ILE A 98 -41.59 -21.79 -2.60
N PHE A 99 -40.86 -22.88 -2.86
CA PHE A 99 -40.31 -23.19 -4.18
C PHE A 99 -41.31 -24.06 -4.93
N TYR A 100 -41.94 -23.49 -5.97
CA TYR A 100 -42.95 -24.17 -6.76
C TYR A 100 -42.40 -24.61 -8.11
N ASN A 101 -42.98 -25.66 -8.68
CA ASN A 101 -42.57 -26.26 -9.95
C ASN A 101 -41.09 -26.70 -9.99
N LEU A 102 -40.53 -27.04 -8.83
CA LEU A 102 -39.18 -27.57 -8.69
C LEU A 102 -39.19 -28.80 -7.77
N GLN A 103 -38.54 -29.87 -8.19
CA GLN A 103 -38.20 -30.99 -7.33
C GLN A 103 -37.01 -30.63 -6.44
N ILE A 104 -36.90 -31.27 -5.27
CA ILE A 104 -35.79 -31.04 -4.34
C ILE A 104 -34.42 -31.27 -5.01
N VAL A 105 -34.35 -32.24 -5.93
CA VAL A 105 -33.15 -32.54 -6.72
C VAL A 105 -32.77 -31.36 -7.64
N GLU A 106 -33.76 -30.75 -8.29
CA GLU A 106 -33.54 -29.58 -9.18
C GLU A 106 -33.11 -28.35 -8.38
N ILE A 107 -33.68 -28.16 -7.18
CA ILE A 107 -33.27 -27.09 -6.26
C ILE A 107 -31.81 -27.30 -5.84
N ARG A 108 -31.46 -28.53 -5.44
CA ARG A 108 -30.09 -28.91 -5.07
C ARG A 108 -29.10 -28.62 -6.19
N ASP A 109 -29.40 -29.07 -7.39
CA ASP A 109 -28.49 -28.97 -8.53
C ASP A 109 -28.27 -27.49 -8.89
N THR A 110 -29.32 -26.67 -8.83
CA THR A 110 -29.24 -25.22 -9.00
C THR A 110 -28.35 -24.57 -7.92
N LEU A 111 -28.55 -24.92 -6.64
CA LEU A 111 -27.73 -24.39 -5.55
C LEU A 111 -26.25 -24.75 -5.73
N LEU A 112 -25.95 -26.00 -6.09
CA LEU A 112 -24.58 -26.47 -6.31
C LEU A 112 -23.90 -25.79 -7.50
N GLU A 113 -24.64 -25.53 -8.57
CA GLU A 113 -24.13 -24.78 -9.72
C GLU A 113 -23.73 -23.35 -9.33
N VAL A 114 -24.60 -22.66 -8.60
CA VAL A 114 -24.31 -21.30 -8.12
C VAL A 114 -23.14 -21.27 -7.13
N VAL A 115 -23.00 -22.28 -6.26
CA VAL A 115 -21.83 -22.41 -5.38
C VAL A 115 -20.54 -22.56 -6.19
N LYS A 116 -20.55 -23.40 -7.23
CA LYS A 116 -19.39 -23.61 -8.12
C LYS A 116 -19.00 -22.33 -8.86
N GLU A 117 -19.97 -21.55 -9.31
CA GLU A 117 -19.73 -20.23 -9.90
C GLU A 117 -19.07 -19.28 -8.90
N CYS A 118 -19.60 -19.21 -7.68
CA CYS A 118 -19.04 -18.37 -6.61
C CYS A 118 -17.60 -18.77 -6.28
N GLN A 119 -17.31 -20.08 -6.17
CA GLN A 119 -15.95 -20.59 -5.95
C GLN A 119 -15.01 -20.18 -7.09
N THR A 120 -15.45 -20.35 -8.34
CA THR A 120 -14.64 -20.01 -9.51
C THR A 120 -14.34 -18.51 -9.56
N ALA A 121 -15.32 -17.67 -9.24
CA ALA A 121 -15.15 -16.22 -9.15
C ALA A 121 -14.16 -15.84 -8.04
N LEU A 122 -14.31 -16.43 -6.85
CA LEU A 122 -13.43 -16.16 -5.71
C LEU A 122 -11.97 -16.56 -6.00
N VAL A 123 -11.74 -17.72 -6.63
CA VAL A 123 -10.39 -18.17 -7.01
C VAL A 123 -9.73 -17.22 -8.01
N LYS A 124 -10.49 -16.73 -9.00
CA LYS A 124 -9.98 -15.74 -9.97
C LYS A 124 -9.59 -14.43 -9.28
N GLU A 125 -10.40 -14.00 -8.31
CA GLU A 125 -10.17 -12.78 -7.56
C GLU A 125 -8.95 -12.88 -6.65
N VAL A 126 -8.78 -13.99 -5.93
CA VAL A 126 -7.57 -14.25 -5.12
C VAL A 126 -6.31 -14.18 -5.98
N LYS A 127 -6.31 -14.81 -7.16
CA LYS A 127 -5.17 -14.74 -8.09
C LYS A 127 -4.84 -13.31 -8.53
N LEU A 128 -5.85 -12.48 -8.76
CA LEU A 128 -5.65 -11.07 -9.12
C LEU A 128 -5.02 -10.28 -7.96
N LEU A 129 -5.51 -10.49 -6.74
CA LEU A 129 -4.97 -9.85 -5.54
C LEU A 129 -3.53 -10.28 -5.26
N GLU A 130 -3.22 -11.57 -5.42
CA GLU A 130 -1.86 -12.09 -5.32
C GLU A 130 -0.91 -11.41 -6.32
N GLN A 131 -1.34 -11.26 -7.59
CA GLN A 131 -0.54 -10.56 -8.61
C GLN A 131 -0.28 -9.09 -8.25
N GLN A 132 -1.31 -8.39 -7.77
CA GLN A 132 -1.17 -7.01 -7.31
C GLN A 132 -0.20 -6.89 -6.13
N TYR A 133 -0.31 -7.79 -5.15
CA TYR A 133 0.61 -7.85 -4.01
C TYR A 133 2.06 -8.04 -4.44
N HIS A 134 2.32 -8.98 -5.37
CA HIS A 134 3.67 -9.21 -5.89
C HIS A 134 4.23 -7.97 -6.61
N SER A 135 3.39 -7.26 -7.37
CA SER A 135 3.80 -6.02 -8.05
C SER A 135 4.21 -4.93 -7.05
N ILE A 136 3.40 -4.69 -6.01
CA ILE A 136 3.68 -3.70 -4.97
C ILE A 136 4.94 -4.07 -4.20
N LYS A 137 5.06 -5.33 -3.77
CA LYS A 137 6.23 -5.83 -3.04
C LYS A 137 7.52 -5.62 -3.85
N ASN A 138 7.50 -5.96 -5.14
CA ASN A 138 8.66 -5.75 -6.01
C ASN A 138 9.02 -4.27 -6.17
N GLN A 139 8.04 -3.36 -6.21
CA GLN A 139 8.30 -1.92 -6.27
C GLN A 139 8.96 -1.41 -4.98
N ASP A 140 8.48 -1.84 -3.81
CA ASP A 140 9.06 -1.46 -2.53
C ASP A 140 10.49 -2.03 -2.35
N ASP A 141 10.71 -3.28 -2.75
CA ASP A 141 12.04 -3.91 -2.73
C ASP A 141 13.03 -3.15 -3.64
N MET A 142 12.59 -2.73 -4.82
CA MET A 142 13.42 -1.92 -5.74
C MET A 142 13.72 -0.54 -5.18
N LYS A 143 12.76 0.08 -4.49
CA LYS A 143 12.96 1.36 -3.81
C LYS A 143 13.98 1.24 -2.67
N LEU A 144 13.83 0.24 -1.80
CA LEU A 144 14.76 -0.04 -0.70
C LEU A 144 16.17 -0.34 -1.22
N ARG A 145 16.28 -1.11 -2.31
CA ARG A 145 17.57 -1.40 -2.95
C ARG A 145 18.22 -0.13 -3.49
N ARG A 146 17.45 0.74 -4.15
CA ARG A 146 17.95 2.03 -4.65
C ARG A 146 18.43 2.93 -3.52
N GLU A 147 17.67 3.05 -2.44
CA GLU A 147 18.06 3.85 -1.27
C GLU A 147 19.36 3.33 -0.64
N ARG A 148 19.51 2.01 -0.50
CA ARG A 148 20.74 1.40 0.03
C ARG A 148 21.96 1.68 -0.86
N ILE A 149 21.82 1.52 -2.17
CA ILE A 149 22.90 1.80 -3.14
C ILE A 149 23.30 3.28 -3.07
N MET A 150 22.33 4.20 -3.04
CA MET A 150 22.61 5.64 -2.94
C MET A 150 23.29 6.00 -1.61
N GLY A 151 22.90 5.37 -0.51
CA GLY A 151 23.59 5.51 0.78
C GLY A 151 25.06 5.09 0.70
N MET A 152 25.35 3.95 0.08
CA MET A 152 26.73 3.48 -0.11
C MET A 152 27.55 4.43 -0.99
N TYR A 153 26.99 4.94 -2.08
CA TYR A 153 27.66 5.93 -2.93
C TYR A 153 27.98 7.20 -2.16
N ARG A 154 27.02 7.72 -1.41
CA ARG A 154 27.22 8.88 -0.52
C ARG A 154 28.38 8.63 0.43
N ASP A 155 28.34 7.53 1.17
CA ASP A 155 29.33 7.26 2.21
C ASP A 155 30.74 7.08 1.61
N THR A 156 30.83 6.48 0.42
CA THR A 156 32.09 6.32 -0.31
C THR A 156 32.66 7.66 -0.79
N ILE A 157 31.83 8.52 -1.37
CA ILE A 157 32.22 9.85 -1.84
C ILE A 157 32.63 10.71 -0.65
N LEU A 158 31.84 10.69 0.43
CA LEU A 158 32.17 11.39 1.66
C LEU A 158 33.51 10.91 2.23
N ALA A 159 33.74 9.61 2.34
CA ALA A 159 35.00 9.06 2.82
C ALA A 159 36.19 9.52 1.96
N LYS A 160 36.03 9.55 0.63
CA LYS A 160 37.05 10.08 -0.28
C LYS A 160 37.29 11.57 -0.05
N LEU A 161 36.24 12.37 0.06
CA LEU A 161 36.35 13.81 0.30
C LEU A 161 36.98 14.12 1.66
N GLN A 162 36.69 13.32 2.68
CA GLN A 162 37.31 13.44 4.00
C GLN A 162 38.80 13.10 4.01
N SER A 163 39.29 12.35 3.03
CA SER A 163 40.74 12.07 2.88
C SER A 163 41.51 13.26 2.30
N PHE A 164 40.82 14.23 1.72
CA PHE A 164 41.46 15.40 1.15
C PHE A 164 41.80 16.48 2.17
N LYS A 165 42.90 17.17 1.92
CA LYS A 165 43.50 18.14 2.84
C LYS A 165 42.64 19.39 3.00
N TYR A 166 42.00 19.87 1.92
CA TYR A 166 41.28 21.15 1.94
C TYR A 166 39.77 20.97 2.15
N PHE A 167 39.21 19.83 1.75
CA PHE A 167 37.81 19.50 1.97
C PHE A 167 37.52 19.07 3.42
N HIS A 168 38.40 18.31 4.06
CA HIS A 168 38.19 17.81 5.43
C HIS A 168 37.80 18.89 6.46
N PRO A 169 38.46 20.08 6.50
CA PRO A 169 38.10 21.15 7.42
C PRO A 169 36.71 21.78 7.20
N LEU A 170 36.10 21.60 6.03
CA LEU A 170 34.76 22.13 5.73
C LEU A 170 33.65 21.43 6.53
N TYR A 171 33.89 20.20 6.96
CA TYR A 171 32.96 19.40 7.74
C TYR A 171 32.99 19.72 9.25
N GLY A 172 33.86 20.65 9.67
CA GLY A 172 33.90 21.10 11.06
C GLY A 172 32.58 21.73 11.49
N LYS A 173 32.28 21.72 12.80
CA LYS A 173 31.12 22.42 13.35
C LYS A 173 31.30 23.92 13.10
N VAL A 174 30.58 24.44 12.11
CA VAL A 174 30.52 25.87 11.82
C VAL A 174 29.44 26.47 12.70
N GLU A 175 29.76 27.56 13.41
CA GLU A 175 28.77 28.26 14.22
C GLU A 175 27.70 28.93 13.33
N PRO A 176 26.43 28.94 13.77
CA PRO A 176 25.36 29.60 13.03
C PRO A 176 25.70 31.09 12.83
N SER A 177 25.56 31.56 11.59
CA SER A 177 25.83 32.95 11.22
C SER A 177 24.54 33.61 10.72
N PRO A 178 24.37 34.93 10.91
CA PRO A 178 23.25 35.66 10.33
C PRO A 178 23.19 35.59 8.80
N VAL A 179 24.29 35.22 8.12
CA VAL A 179 24.39 35.11 6.66
C VAL A 179 23.99 33.72 6.14
N VAL A 180 24.18 32.65 6.94
CA VAL A 180 23.90 31.27 6.53
C VAL A 180 22.95 30.61 7.54
N HIS A 181 21.68 30.51 7.16
CA HIS A 181 20.62 30.04 8.06
C HIS A 181 20.53 28.52 8.23
N ASN A 182 21.05 27.74 7.27
CA ASN A 182 20.96 26.28 7.31
C ASN A 182 22.28 25.62 6.90
N LEU A 183 23.24 25.64 7.82
CA LEU A 183 24.54 25.01 7.65
C LEU A 183 24.41 23.50 7.46
N MET A 184 25.02 23.00 6.39
CA MET A 184 25.21 21.57 6.17
C MET A 184 26.47 21.11 6.89
N ASP A 185 26.32 20.14 7.78
CA ASP A 185 27.44 19.44 8.41
C ASP A 185 27.49 17.98 7.92
N LEU A 186 28.60 17.31 8.19
CA LEU A 186 28.82 15.93 7.76
C LEU A 186 27.73 14.97 8.26
N GLU A 187 27.28 15.14 9.50
CA GLU A 187 26.30 14.25 10.12
C GLU A 187 24.91 14.42 9.49
N LYS A 188 24.54 15.66 9.13
CA LYS A 188 23.34 15.95 8.33
C LYS A 188 23.43 15.32 6.95
N ILE A 189 24.59 15.39 6.28
CA ILE A 189 24.74 14.78 4.94
C ILE A 189 24.63 13.25 5.04
N LYS A 190 25.27 12.62 6.04
CA LYS A 190 25.14 11.18 6.31
C LYS A 190 23.73 10.76 6.72
N GLY A 191 22.94 11.65 7.32
CA GLY A 191 21.54 11.41 7.67
C GLY A 191 20.56 11.62 6.51
N MET A 192 20.97 12.26 5.41
CA MET A 192 20.10 12.59 4.29
C MET A 192 19.94 11.44 3.29
N SER A 193 18.70 11.23 2.84
CA SER A 193 18.41 10.40 1.67
C SER A 193 18.77 11.15 0.39
N ILE A 194 19.50 10.48 -0.50
CA ILE A 194 19.97 11.05 -1.76
C ILE A 194 19.31 10.30 -2.90
N GLU A 195 18.80 11.07 -3.85
CA GLU A 195 18.04 10.52 -4.99
C GLU A 195 18.96 10.14 -6.15
N ASN A 196 20.02 10.91 -6.37
CA ASN A 196 20.99 10.72 -7.46
C ASN A 196 22.29 11.46 -7.16
N LEU A 197 23.32 11.22 -7.98
CA LEU A 197 24.64 11.85 -7.83
C LEU A 197 24.58 13.38 -7.89
N SER A 198 23.72 13.95 -8.73
CA SER A 198 23.55 15.40 -8.84
C SER A 198 23.01 16.01 -7.54
N HIS A 199 22.10 15.32 -6.85
CA HIS A 199 21.58 15.75 -5.56
C HIS A 199 22.68 15.73 -4.47
N LEU A 200 23.54 14.71 -4.45
CA LEU A 200 24.71 14.69 -3.58
C LEU A 200 25.69 15.81 -3.91
N GLN A 201 26.01 16.01 -5.19
CA GLN A 201 26.89 17.08 -5.64
C GLN A 201 26.37 18.46 -5.21
N LEU A 202 25.07 18.72 -5.38
CA LEU A 202 24.44 19.97 -4.97
C LEU A 202 24.53 20.18 -3.45
N THR A 203 24.35 19.10 -2.68
CA THR A 203 24.50 19.13 -1.22
C THR A 203 25.93 19.45 -0.79
N LEU A 204 26.92 18.86 -1.44
CA LEU A 204 28.34 19.12 -1.18
C LEU A 204 28.75 20.53 -1.64
N GLN A 205 28.26 20.98 -2.79
CA GLN A 205 28.47 22.33 -3.31
C GLN A 205 27.94 23.39 -2.35
N LYS A 206 26.80 23.11 -1.70
CA LYS A 206 26.25 23.97 -0.66
C LYS A 206 27.22 24.11 0.52
N CYS A 207 27.88 23.05 0.96
CA CYS A 207 28.85 23.10 2.06
C CYS A 207 30.03 24.03 1.75
N ILE A 208 30.53 23.97 0.51
CA ILE A 208 31.58 24.88 0.03
C ILE A 208 31.04 26.31 0.00
N THR A 209 29.87 26.51 -0.61
CA THR A 209 29.27 27.84 -0.78
C THR A 209 28.98 28.51 0.57
N ASP A 210 28.42 27.77 1.52
CA ASP A 210 28.21 28.23 2.90
C ASP A 210 29.54 28.66 3.53
N SER A 211 30.60 27.87 3.34
CA SER A 211 31.94 28.20 3.85
C SER A 211 32.57 29.43 3.18
N VAL A 212 32.33 29.63 1.89
CA VAL A 212 32.75 30.83 1.16
C VAL A 212 32.07 32.07 1.74
N MET A 213 30.76 32.01 1.95
CA MET A 213 29.98 33.15 2.48
C MET A 213 30.37 33.54 3.90
N LEU A 214 30.94 32.61 4.67
CA LEU A 214 31.38 32.85 6.04
C LEU A 214 32.84 33.28 6.18
N THR A 215 33.61 33.24 5.10
CA THR A 215 35.03 33.55 5.13
C THR A 215 35.33 34.88 4.49
N LYS A 216 36.25 35.65 5.09
CA LYS A 216 36.70 36.92 4.52
C LYS A 216 37.47 36.65 3.22
N VAL A 217 37.04 37.30 2.14
CA VAL A 217 37.71 37.22 0.83
C VAL A 217 39.19 37.58 0.96
N GLY A 218 40.05 36.77 0.33
CA GLY A 218 41.50 36.95 0.37
C GLY A 218 42.19 36.39 1.61
N SER A 219 41.45 35.88 2.60
CA SER A 219 42.04 35.16 3.74
C SER A 219 42.62 33.81 3.32
N LYS A 220 43.56 33.28 4.10
CA LYS A 220 44.09 31.92 3.90
C LYS A 220 42.98 30.86 3.90
N ARG A 221 41.98 31.01 4.78
CA ARG A 221 40.82 30.13 4.85
C ARG A 221 39.95 30.22 3.60
N TYR A 222 39.77 31.41 3.02
CA TYR A 222 39.07 31.57 1.74
C TYR A 222 39.79 30.84 0.60
N GLN A 223 41.12 30.89 0.55
CA GLN A 223 41.90 30.13 -0.43
C GLN A 223 41.75 28.61 -0.24
N GLU A 224 41.77 28.12 1.00
CA GLU A 224 41.54 26.71 1.33
C GLU A 224 40.13 26.23 0.90
N VAL A 225 39.10 27.04 1.13
CA VAL A 225 37.73 26.74 0.65
C VAL A 225 37.69 26.69 -0.88
N MET A 226 38.37 27.59 -1.58
CA MET A 226 38.43 27.54 -3.06
C MET A 226 39.18 26.31 -3.58
N LEU A 227 40.23 25.87 -2.90
CA LEU A 227 40.94 24.63 -3.27
C LEU A 227 40.09 23.38 -3.07
N SER A 228 39.22 23.36 -2.06
CA SER A 228 38.28 22.26 -1.83
C SER A 228 37.23 22.11 -2.94
N GLN A 229 36.93 23.18 -3.68
CA GLN A 229 36.09 23.11 -4.89
C GLN A 229 36.75 22.23 -5.96
N GLY A 230 38.06 22.38 -6.17
CA GLY A 230 38.80 21.53 -7.09
C GLY A 230 38.75 20.05 -6.69
N GLU A 231 38.92 19.77 -5.39
CA GLU A 231 38.83 18.41 -4.85
C GLU A 231 37.42 17.80 -5.05
N LEU A 232 36.36 18.61 -4.91
CA LEU A 232 34.99 18.18 -5.22
C LEU A 232 34.81 17.87 -6.69
N ASP A 233 35.25 18.78 -7.57
CA ASP A 233 35.07 18.66 -9.01
C ASP A 233 35.80 17.42 -9.55
N ASP A 234 37.02 17.16 -9.07
CA ASP A 234 37.80 15.97 -9.44
C ASP A 234 37.12 14.69 -8.97
N THR A 235 36.57 14.69 -7.76
CA THR A 235 35.82 13.55 -7.21
C THR A 235 34.55 13.26 -8.01
N VAL A 236 33.80 14.31 -8.35
CA VAL A 236 32.57 14.18 -9.14
C VAL A 236 32.89 13.69 -10.56
N LYS A 237 33.94 14.22 -11.20
CA LYS A 237 34.39 13.75 -12.52
C LYS A 237 34.79 12.29 -12.48
N PHE A 238 35.57 11.88 -11.48
CA PHE A 238 35.98 10.50 -11.30
C PHE A 238 34.77 9.56 -11.13
N VAL A 239 33.80 9.94 -10.28
CA VAL A 239 32.61 9.12 -10.05
C VAL A 239 31.73 9.03 -11.30
N ARG A 240 31.53 10.14 -12.03
CA ARG A 240 30.78 10.11 -13.29
C ARG A 240 31.46 9.20 -14.31
N TYR A 241 32.77 9.31 -14.46
CA TYR A 241 33.53 8.42 -15.33
C TYR A 241 33.42 6.94 -14.94
N ALA A 242 33.40 6.63 -13.64
CA ALA A 242 33.23 5.27 -13.14
C ALA A 242 31.78 4.74 -13.24
N MET A 243 30.79 5.62 -13.43
CA MET A 243 29.38 5.24 -13.60
C MET A 243 28.96 5.13 -15.06
N ASP A 244 29.62 5.88 -15.95
CA ASP A 244 29.35 5.90 -17.39
C ASP A 244 30.09 4.76 -18.16
N ASN A 245 31.04 4.07 -17.51
CA ASN A 245 31.74 2.87 -18.00
C ASN A 245 31.25 1.61 -17.28
#